data_AF-A0A833PF61-F1
#
_entry.id   AF-A0A833PF61-F1
#
_cell.length_a   1.000
_cell.length_b   1.000
_cell.length_c   1.000
_cell.angle_alpha   90.00
_cell.angle_beta   90.00
_cell.angle_gamma   90.00
#
_symmetry.space_group_name_H-M   'P 1'
#
loop_
_entity.id
_entity.type
_entity.pdbx_description
1 polymer ?
#
loop_
_entity_poly.entity_id
_entity_poly.type
_entity_poly.pdbx_seq_one_letter_code
_entity_poly.pdbx_strand_id
1 'polypeptide(L)'
;MAGSNLGINLFLQKLKTQFDSNIIMNWSSLHRCILILFLTVALHLSWIAWKIFILLKPEIWQWVNISLIRSQLVVNIGSTLLLFLLIAFCYFFQHKKWANTVLPHVVIIIFITLMLTDGFLVGIYSPATVFAFVCISGVGLILFNRKIIYVQLITALLFYIAMMFCTYWRLIPYAPIFNEHVLENNRHDNPFWVGTMLYFIVPILIVCLILCEILLSQWRHRESFIKRLSEIDPLTNLYNRRFFNEKLTDIQNKQSYYAIILIDIDHFKDINDLYGHHFGDEALCQVANLLSSQIRHSDIVARYGGEEFIIALP
;
A
#
# COMPACT_ATOMS: atom_id res chain seq x y z
N MET A 1 -16.56 -40.41 -1.48
CA MET A 1 -15.39 -39.54 -1.19
C MET A 1 -15.67 -38.06 -1.49
N ALA A 2 -16.82 -37.53 -1.06
CA ALA A 2 -17.20 -36.11 -1.27
C ALA A 2 -16.70 -35.14 -0.16
N GLY A 3 -16.03 -35.66 0.88
CA GLY A 3 -15.63 -34.89 2.06
C GLY A 3 -14.31 -34.11 1.95
N SER A 4 -13.40 -34.49 1.02
CA SER A 4 -12.09 -33.83 0.88
C SER A 4 -12.16 -32.50 0.10
N ASN A 5 -12.97 -32.43 -0.95
CA ASN A 5 -13.15 -31.21 -1.77
C ASN A 5 -13.88 -30.08 -1.02
N LEU A 6 -14.76 -30.41 -0.07
CA LEU A 6 -15.45 -29.42 0.75
C LEU A 6 -14.49 -28.78 1.77
N GLY A 7 -13.57 -29.56 2.34
CA GLY A 7 -12.58 -29.09 3.30
C GLY A 7 -11.55 -28.14 2.70
N ILE A 8 -11.06 -28.44 1.49
CA ILE A 8 -10.10 -27.58 0.77
C ILE A 8 -10.77 -26.27 0.35
N ASN A 9 -12.00 -26.31 -0.19
CA ASN A 9 -12.72 -25.10 -0.55
C ASN A 9 -13.07 -24.23 0.68
N LEU A 10 -13.53 -24.83 1.78
CA LEU A 10 -13.74 -24.07 3.02
C LEU A 10 -12.44 -23.48 3.57
N PHE A 11 -11.33 -24.21 3.51
CA PHE A 11 -10.02 -23.75 3.97
C PHE A 11 -9.48 -22.61 3.11
N LEU A 12 -9.57 -22.72 1.78
CA LEU A 12 -9.21 -21.66 0.83
C LEU A 12 -10.10 -20.44 1.00
N GLN A 13 -11.40 -20.64 1.26
CA GLN A 13 -12.34 -19.55 1.52
C GLN A 13 -12.03 -18.84 2.85
N LYS A 14 -11.73 -19.59 3.91
CA LYS A 14 -11.31 -19.06 5.22
C LYS A 14 -9.99 -18.28 5.12
N LEU A 15 -9.00 -18.83 4.42
CA LEU A 15 -7.73 -18.17 4.16
C LEU A 15 -7.93 -16.91 3.32
N LYS A 16 -8.72 -16.97 2.24
CA LYS A 16 -9.06 -15.81 1.42
C LYS A 16 -9.69 -14.71 2.25
N THR A 17 -10.66 -15.02 3.13
CA THR A 17 -11.25 -14.01 4.02
C THR A 17 -10.25 -13.42 5.01
N GLN A 18 -9.32 -14.22 5.55
CA GLN A 18 -8.31 -13.76 6.50
C GLN A 18 -7.21 -12.93 5.81
N PHE A 19 -6.87 -13.25 4.57
CA PHE A 19 -5.98 -12.47 3.71
C PHE A 19 -6.65 -11.15 3.28
N ASP A 20 -7.93 -11.18 2.90
CA ASP A 20 -8.65 -9.99 2.47
C ASP A 20 -8.89 -8.99 3.61
N SER A 21 -9.02 -9.45 4.86
CA SER A 21 -9.22 -8.56 6.03
C SER A 21 -7.93 -7.87 6.50
N ASN A 22 -6.75 -8.45 6.30
CA ASN A 22 -5.48 -7.93 6.81
C ASN A 22 -4.75 -6.99 5.84
N ILE A 23 -5.31 -6.75 4.65
CA ILE A 23 -4.67 -5.93 3.63
C ILE A 23 -5.17 -4.50 3.76
N ILE A 24 -4.22 -3.57 3.95
CA ILE A 24 -4.49 -2.14 4.20
C ILE A 24 -5.33 -1.54 3.06
N MET A 25 -5.11 -2.00 1.82
CA MET A 25 -5.91 -1.54 0.67
C MET A 25 -7.38 -1.97 0.70
N ASN A 26 -7.70 -3.08 1.36
CA ASN A 26 -9.07 -3.59 1.49
C ASN A 26 -9.81 -2.97 2.69
N TRP A 27 -9.11 -2.24 3.55
CA TRP A 27 -9.74 -1.57 4.68
C TRP A 27 -10.80 -0.58 4.21
N SER A 28 -11.87 -0.45 5.00
CA SER A 28 -12.86 0.60 4.78
C SER A 28 -12.19 1.97 4.67
N SER A 29 -12.80 2.92 3.96
CA SER A 29 -12.26 4.27 3.82
C SER A 29 -11.96 4.91 5.19
N LEU A 30 -12.77 4.64 6.22
CA LEU A 30 -12.58 5.18 7.57
C LEU A 30 -11.41 4.57 8.33
N HIS A 31 -11.16 3.27 8.18
CA HIS A 31 -9.96 2.65 8.78
C HIS A 31 -8.66 3.25 8.18
N ARG A 32 -8.67 3.55 6.88
CA ARG A 32 -7.56 4.27 6.21
C ARG A 32 -7.45 5.72 6.67
N CYS A 33 -8.58 6.39 6.94
CA CYS A 33 -8.58 7.72 7.56
C CYS A 33 -7.96 7.70 8.96
N ILE A 34 -8.35 6.71 9.78
CA ILE A 34 -7.80 6.52 11.12
C ILE A 34 -6.28 6.33 11.05
N LEU A 35 -5.78 5.52 10.12
CA LEU A 35 -4.34 5.37 9.89
C LEU A 35 -3.65 6.70 9.59
N ILE A 36 -4.19 7.50 8.64
CA ILE A 36 -3.64 8.84 8.36
C ILE A 36 -3.67 9.73 9.60
N LEU A 37 -4.78 9.75 10.34
CA LEU A 37 -4.90 10.58 11.54
C LEU A 37 -3.89 10.17 12.61
N PHE A 38 -3.65 8.88 12.82
CA PHE A 38 -2.59 8.39 13.72
C PHE A 38 -1.20 8.85 13.28
N LEU A 39 -0.88 8.75 11.99
CA LEU A 39 0.38 9.26 11.44
C LEU A 39 0.51 10.78 11.62
N THR A 40 -0.59 11.50 11.47
CA THR A 40 -0.66 12.97 11.66
C THR A 40 -0.42 13.35 13.11
N VAL A 41 -1.03 12.63 14.05
CA VAL A 41 -0.79 12.79 15.49
C VAL A 41 0.67 12.54 15.82
N ALA A 42 1.28 11.46 15.30
CA ALA A 42 2.69 11.18 15.51
C ALA A 42 3.61 12.32 15.01
N LEU A 43 3.29 12.90 13.86
CA LEU A 43 4.01 14.05 13.31
C LEU A 43 3.85 15.30 14.19
N HIS A 44 2.64 15.59 14.69
CA HIS A 44 2.43 16.71 15.63
C HIS A 44 3.16 16.50 16.97
N LEU A 45 3.20 15.28 17.49
CA LEU A 45 3.98 14.95 18.68
C LEU A 45 5.47 15.19 18.45
N SER A 46 6.00 14.84 17.26
CA SER A 46 7.37 15.15 16.87
C SER A 46 7.64 16.66 16.87
N TRP A 47 6.71 17.47 16.36
CA TRP A 47 6.79 18.94 16.43
C TRP A 47 6.76 19.48 17.87
N ILE A 48 5.88 18.94 18.72
CA ILE A 48 5.80 19.33 20.14
C ILE A 48 7.12 19.03 20.83
N ALA A 49 7.68 17.83 20.61
CA ALA A 49 8.97 17.44 21.17
C ALA A 49 10.10 18.37 20.71
N TRP A 50 10.14 18.74 19.43
CA TRP A 50 11.13 19.68 18.88
C TRP A 50 11.01 21.07 19.52
N LYS A 51 9.79 21.61 19.65
CA LYS A 51 9.54 22.91 20.29
C LYS A 51 9.93 22.89 21.77
N ILE A 52 9.60 21.83 22.51
CA ILE A 52 10.00 21.66 23.92
C ILE A 52 11.52 21.61 24.03
N PHE A 53 12.20 20.85 23.18
CA PHE A 53 13.67 20.76 23.16
C PHE A 53 14.33 22.14 23.02
N ILE A 54 13.79 23.00 22.15
CA ILE A 54 14.28 24.38 21.99
C ILE A 54 14.03 25.23 23.23
N LEU A 55 12.83 25.13 23.82
CA LEU A 55 12.49 25.90 25.03
C LEU A 55 13.37 25.50 26.23
N LEU A 56 13.85 24.26 26.27
CA LEU A 56 14.76 23.76 27.30
C LEU A 56 16.23 24.18 27.09
N LYS A 57 16.61 24.67 25.91
CA LYS A 57 17.99 25.04 25.56
C LYS A 57 18.11 26.53 25.17
N PRO A 58 18.37 27.43 26.14
CA PRO A 58 18.53 28.85 25.88
C PRO A 58 19.61 29.22 24.86
N GLU A 59 20.65 28.40 24.71
CA GLU A 59 21.74 28.59 23.73
C GLU A 59 21.25 28.63 22.27
N ILE A 60 20.10 27.99 22.00
CA ILE A 60 19.52 27.84 20.66
C ILE A 60 18.61 29.03 20.33
N TRP A 61 18.19 29.80 21.32
CA TRP A 61 17.18 30.86 21.19
C TRP A 61 17.58 31.96 20.20
N GLN A 62 18.88 32.19 20.01
CA GLN A 62 19.40 33.13 19.02
C GLN A 62 19.01 32.77 17.57
N TRP A 63 18.74 31.49 17.29
CA TRP A 63 18.45 31.00 15.94
C TRP A 63 16.95 30.95 15.61
N VAL A 64 16.08 31.17 16.59
CA VAL A 64 14.63 30.97 16.47
C VAL A 64 13.81 32.11 17.06
N ASN A 65 12.60 32.27 16.55
CA ASN A 65 11.62 33.18 17.11
C ASN A 65 10.88 32.52 18.29
N ILE A 66 11.34 32.78 19.52
CA ILE A 66 10.75 32.18 20.73
C ILE A 66 9.26 32.50 20.88
N SER A 67 8.86 33.73 20.59
CA SER A 67 7.46 34.16 20.74
C SER A 67 6.55 33.30 19.85
N LEU A 68 6.97 33.09 18.60
CA LEU A 68 6.27 32.22 17.67
C LEU A 68 6.32 30.75 18.10
N ILE A 69 7.44 30.25 18.62
CA ILE A 69 7.54 28.87 19.13
C ILE A 69 6.53 28.63 20.26
N ARG A 70 6.42 29.56 21.21
CA ARG A 70 5.48 29.44 22.34
C ARG A 70 4.02 29.43 21.87
N SER A 71 3.64 30.33 20.98
CA SER A 71 2.28 30.36 20.45
C SER A 71 1.96 29.11 19.62
N GLN A 72 2.90 28.68 18.76
CA GLN A 72 2.75 27.49 17.95
C GLN A 72 2.81 26.19 18.76
N LEU A 73 3.38 26.18 19.96
CA LEU A 73 3.31 25.01 20.85
C LEU A 73 1.87 24.79 21.34
N VAL A 74 1.19 25.87 21.73
CA VAL A 74 -0.23 25.81 22.14
C VAL A 74 -1.11 25.35 20.98
N VAL A 75 -0.88 25.88 19.78
CA VAL A 75 -1.60 25.46 18.56
C VAL A 75 -1.42 23.97 18.30
N ASN A 76 -0.19 23.43 18.41
CA ASN A 76 0.05 22.01 18.18
C ASN A 76 -0.58 21.11 19.25
N ILE A 77 -0.59 21.52 20.51
CA ILE A 77 -1.26 20.76 21.58
C ILE A 77 -2.77 20.73 21.31
N GLY A 78 -3.37 21.89 20.98
CA GLY A 78 -4.78 21.98 20.62
C GLY A 78 -5.14 21.16 19.38
N SER A 79 -4.33 21.23 18.30
CA SER A 79 -4.56 20.46 17.08
C SER A 79 -4.44 18.95 17.34
N THR A 80 -3.50 18.53 18.19
CA THR A 80 -3.35 17.11 18.57
C THR A 80 -4.58 16.58 19.29
N LEU A 81 -5.15 17.35 20.22
CA LEU A 81 -6.39 16.99 20.92
C LEU A 81 -7.57 16.89 19.94
N LEU A 82 -7.69 17.84 19.00
CA LEU A 82 -8.72 17.82 17.95
C LEU A 82 -8.58 16.60 17.04
N LEU A 83 -7.35 16.21 16.69
CA LEU A 83 -7.08 15.02 15.88
C LEU A 83 -7.49 13.73 16.63
N PHE A 84 -7.25 13.63 17.93
CA PHE A 84 -7.74 12.49 18.73
C PHE A 84 -9.26 12.43 18.77
N LEU A 85 -9.94 13.58 18.92
CA LEU A 85 -11.40 13.64 18.82
C LEU A 85 -11.90 13.19 17.44
N LEU A 86 -11.20 13.58 16.37
CA LEU A 86 -11.54 13.17 15.01
C LEU A 86 -11.32 11.65 14.79
N ILE A 87 -10.27 11.06 15.38
CA ILE A 87 -10.06 9.60 15.40
C ILE A 87 -11.25 8.91 16.08
N ALA A 88 -11.62 9.36 17.28
CA ALA A 88 -12.75 8.81 18.02
C ALA A 88 -14.07 8.97 17.22
N PHE A 89 -14.25 10.10 16.54
CA PHE A 89 -15.39 10.35 15.67
C PHE A 89 -15.43 9.39 14.47
N CYS A 90 -14.32 9.20 13.77
CA CYS A 90 -14.20 8.23 12.68
C CYS A 90 -14.52 6.80 13.14
N TYR A 91 -14.04 6.42 14.33
CA TYR A 91 -14.29 5.09 14.90
C TYR A 91 -15.77 4.89 15.26
N PHE A 92 -16.40 5.87 15.94
CA PHE A 92 -17.79 5.77 16.37
C PHE A 92 -18.77 5.67 15.18
N PHE A 93 -18.51 6.44 14.12
CA PHE A 93 -19.38 6.48 12.94
C PHE A 93 -18.99 5.50 11.82
N GLN A 94 -18.07 4.55 12.08
CA GLN A 94 -17.49 3.68 11.05
C GLN A 94 -18.51 2.85 10.25
N HIS A 95 -19.64 2.52 10.87
CA HIS A 95 -20.70 1.71 10.27
C HIS A 95 -21.74 2.53 9.48
N LYS A 96 -21.67 3.86 9.51
CA LYS A 96 -22.63 4.73 8.80
C LYS A 96 -22.16 4.99 7.36
N LYS A 97 -23.09 4.90 6.39
CA LYS A 97 -22.78 5.14 4.97
C LYS A 97 -22.29 6.57 4.72
N TRP A 98 -22.97 7.57 5.28
CA TRP A 98 -22.60 8.98 5.11
C TRP A 98 -21.16 9.26 5.59
N ALA A 99 -20.76 8.63 6.71
CA ALA A 99 -19.44 8.80 7.31
C ALA A 99 -18.34 8.28 6.39
N ASN A 100 -18.55 7.14 5.74
CA ASN A 100 -17.60 6.57 4.77
C ASN A 100 -17.47 7.40 3.48
N THR A 101 -18.45 8.25 3.16
CA THR A 101 -18.40 9.15 2.00
C THR A 101 -17.79 10.50 2.35
N VAL A 102 -18.20 11.13 3.46
CA VAL A 102 -17.85 12.52 3.78
C VAL A 102 -16.53 12.64 4.54
N LEU A 103 -16.30 11.81 5.55
CA LEU A 103 -15.13 11.97 6.43
C LEU A 103 -13.77 11.83 5.73
N PRO A 104 -13.58 10.96 4.73
CA PRO A 104 -12.32 10.94 3.98
C PRO A 104 -11.96 12.31 3.40
N HIS A 105 -12.94 13.05 2.87
CA HIS A 105 -12.67 14.39 2.35
C HIS A 105 -12.25 15.35 3.45
N VAL A 106 -12.95 15.36 4.58
CA VAL A 106 -12.67 16.22 5.72
C VAL A 106 -11.28 15.93 6.30
N VAL A 107 -10.95 14.66 6.52
CA VAL A 107 -9.67 14.22 7.07
C VAL A 107 -8.51 14.64 6.16
N ILE A 108 -8.62 14.43 4.86
CA ILE A 108 -7.53 14.78 3.93
C ILE A 108 -7.38 16.31 3.80
N ILE A 109 -8.47 17.08 3.83
CA ILE A 109 -8.40 18.55 3.85
C ILE A 109 -7.66 19.04 5.09
N ILE A 110 -8.07 18.58 6.28
CA ILE A 110 -7.41 18.93 7.55
C ILE A 110 -5.93 18.56 7.48
N PHE A 111 -5.63 17.35 7.01
CA PHE A 111 -4.27 16.87 6.85
C PHE A 111 -3.41 17.80 5.98
N ILE A 112 -3.90 18.13 4.78
CA ILE A 112 -3.20 19.01 3.83
C ILE A 112 -3.00 20.40 4.42
N THR A 113 -4.02 20.98 5.06
CA THR A 113 -3.93 22.30 5.68
C THR A 113 -2.87 22.34 6.77
N LEU A 114 -2.81 21.31 7.62
CA LEU A 114 -1.78 21.19 8.66
C LEU A 114 -0.38 21.11 8.04
N MET A 115 -0.22 20.30 6.98
CA MET A 115 1.07 20.15 6.28
C MET A 115 1.53 21.43 5.59
N LEU A 116 0.64 22.18 4.96
CA LEU A 116 0.96 23.47 4.36
C LEU A 116 1.37 24.50 5.42
N THR A 117 0.70 24.47 6.57
CA THR A 117 1.01 25.38 7.70
C THR A 117 2.39 25.05 8.29
N ASP A 118 2.65 23.78 8.59
CA ASP A 118 3.93 23.29 9.10
C ASP A 118 5.07 23.57 8.11
N GLY A 119 4.83 23.32 6.82
CA GLY A 119 5.77 23.58 5.75
C GLY A 119 6.09 25.07 5.58
N PHE A 120 5.10 25.95 5.77
CA PHE A 120 5.32 27.40 5.78
C PHE A 120 6.21 27.82 6.94
N LEU A 121 5.95 27.31 8.16
CA LEU A 121 6.66 27.68 9.38
C LEU A 121 8.16 27.39 9.32
N VAL A 122 8.56 26.23 8.77
CA VAL A 122 9.98 25.84 8.59
C VAL A 122 10.55 26.34 7.26
N GLY A 123 9.70 26.77 6.35
CA GLY A 123 10.08 27.41 5.08
C GLY A 123 9.52 26.65 3.89
N ILE A 124 8.80 27.35 3.03
CA ILE A 124 8.10 26.75 1.88
C ILE A 124 9.08 26.09 0.88
N TYR A 125 10.30 26.61 0.77
CA TYR A 125 11.39 26.05 -0.04
C TYR A 125 12.31 25.08 0.70
N SER A 126 12.02 24.79 1.98
CA SER A 126 12.91 23.97 2.79
C SER A 126 12.90 22.51 2.32
N PRO A 127 14.02 21.78 2.45
CA PRO A 127 14.05 20.35 2.17
C PRO A 127 12.97 19.58 2.92
N ALA A 128 12.74 19.90 4.21
CA ALA A 128 11.72 19.24 5.01
C ALA A 128 10.32 19.36 4.39
N THR A 129 9.94 20.55 3.94
CA THR A 129 8.64 20.79 3.30
C THR A 129 8.49 20.03 1.99
N VAL A 130 9.51 20.05 1.13
CA VAL A 130 9.48 19.35 -0.17
C VAL A 130 9.37 17.84 0.02
N PHE A 131 10.21 17.26 0.90
CA PHE A 131 10.17 15.83 1.19
C PHE A 131 8.83 15.42 1.81
N ALA A 132 8.31 16.17 2.78
CA ALA A 132 7.00 15.92 3.37
C ALA A 132 5.90 15.91 2.30
N PHE A 133 5.87 16.91 1.41
CA PHE A 133 4.85 17.00 0.37
C PHE A 133 4.90 15.81 -0.60
N VAL A 134 6.10 15.42 -1.07
CA VAL A 134 6.28 14.29 -2.01
C VAL A 134 5.92 12.95 -1.35
N CYS A 135 6.53 12.66 -0.20
CA CYS A 135 6.36 11.40 0.51
C CYS A 135 4.90 11.18 0.90
N ILE A 136 4.25 12.19 1.45
CA ILE A 136 2.89 12.05 1.96
C ILE A 136 1.86 12.05 0.84
N SER A 137 2.07 12.82 -0.24
CA SER A 137 1.21 12.73 -1.43
C SER A 137 1.23 11.33 -2.04
N GLY A 138 2.41 10.68 -2.05
CA GLY A 138 2.56 9.28 -2.44
C GLY A 138 1.72 8.34 -1.57
N VAL A 139 1.83 8.47 -0.23
CA VAL A 139 1.03 7.69 0.71
C VAL A 139 -0.48 7.90 0.49
N GLY A 140 -0.91 9.14 0.28
CA GLY A 140 -2.30 9.48 -0.01
C GLY A 140 -2.84 8.79 -1.26
N LEU A 141 -2.07 8.80 -2.35
CA LEU A 141 -2.44 8.15 -3.62
C LEU A 141 -2.56 6.62 -3.49
N ILE A 142 -1.76 6.00 -2.62
CA ILE A 142 -1.83 4.55 -2.42
C ILE A 142 -3.02 4.17 -1.52
N LEU A 143 -3.27 4.96 -0.47
CA LEU A 143 -4.31 4.63 0.49
C LEU A 143 -5.72 4.95 -0.03
N PHE A 144 -5.92 6.03 -0.78
CA PHE A 144 -7.26 6.52 -1.12
C PHE A 144 -7.59 6.41 -2.61
N ASN A 145 -8.88 6.56 -2.94
CA ASN A 145 -9.31 6.58 -4.33
C ASN A 145 -8.70 7.80 -5.04
N ARG A 146 -8.05 7.56 -6.19
CA ARG A 146 -7.41 8.58 -7.04
C ARG A 146 -8.29 9.81 -7.30
N LYS A 147 -9.61 9.64 -7.46
CA LYS A 147 -10.52 10.78 -7.70
C LYS A 147 -10.54 11.78 -6.55
N ILE A 148 -10.55 11.27 -5.31
CA ILE A 148 -10.59 12.10 -4.09
C ILE A 148 -9.26 12.83 -3.94
N ILE A 149 -8.16 12.08 -4.09
CA ILE A 149 -6.80 12.61 -3.86
C ILE A 149 -6.40 13.62 -4.93
N TYR A 150 -6.72 13.41 -6.20
CA TYR A 150 -6.31 14.37 -7.24
C TYR A 150 -6.93 15.74 -7.05
N VAL A 151 -8.22 15.83 -6.70
CA VAL A 151 -8.88 17.12 -6.44
C VAL A 151 -8.18 17.86 -5.31
N GLN A 152 -7.87 17.15 -4.23
CA GLN A 152 -7.25 17.75 -3.04
C GLN A 152 -5.77 18.08 -3.27
N LEU A 153 -5.04 17.23 -3.99
CA LEU A 153 -3.63 17.44 -4.32
C LEU A 153 -3.43 18.62 -5.27
N ILE A 154 -4.30 18.75 -6.29
CA ILE A 154 -4.27 19.92 -7.19
C ILE A 154 -4.54 21.19 -6.40
N THR A 155 -5.54 21.18 -5.51
CA THR A 155 -5.84 22.33 -4.63
C THR A 155 -4.65 22.67 -3.73
N ALA A 156 -4.03 21.66 -3.12
CA ALA A 156 -2.85 21.83 -2.27
C ALA A 156 -1.66 22.40 -3.04
N LEU A 157 -1.43 21.92 -4.26
CA LEU A 157 -0.35 22.36 -5.13
C LEU A 157 -0.54 23.81 -5.58
N LEU A 158 -1.76 24.20 -5.96
CA LEU A 158 -2.07 25.58 -6.31
C LEU A 158 -1.82 26.52 -5.13
N PHE A 159 -2.25 26.13 -3.93
CA PHE A 159 -2.01 26.91 -2.71
C PHE A 159 -0.51 27.00 -2.38
N TYR A 160 0.21 25.89 -2.50
CA TYR A 160 1.65 25.81 -2.30
C TYR A 160 2.42 26.73 -3.26
N ILE A 161 2.06 26.71 -4.55
CA ILE A 161 2.63 27.59 -5.57
C ILE A 161 2.30 29.05 -5.27
N ALA A 162 1.06 29.36 -4.88
CA ALA A 162 0.66 30.72 -4.50
C ALA A 162 1.48 31.22 -3.29
N MET A 163 1.70 30.37 -2.28
CA MET A 163 2.54 30.69 -1.13
C MET A 163 4.00 30.91 -1.51
N MET A 164 4.55 30.08 -2.40
CA MET A 164 5.89 30.30 -2.95
C MET A 164 5.96 31.67 -3.62
N PHE A 165 5.01 32.00 -4.50
CA PHE A 165 4.99 33.29 -5.19
C PHE A 165 4.91 34.45 -4.19
N CYS A 166 4.02 34.37 -3.19
CA CYS A 166 3.90 35.39 -2.15
C CYS A 166 5.20 35.55 -1.34
N THR A 167 5.88 34.44 -1.05
CA THR A 167 7.17 34.45 -0.33
C THR A 167 8.27 35.10 -1.18
N TYR A 168 8.31 34.79 -2.49
CA TYR A 168 9.27 35.36 -3.43
C TYR A 168 9.14 36.88 -3.54
N TRP A 169 7.92 37.39 -3.64
CA TRP A 169 7.62 38.83 -3.65
C TRP A 169 7.67 39.50 -2.27
N ARG A 170 8.08 38.76 -1.23
CA ARG A 170 8.15 39.23 0.16
C ARG A 170 6.82 39.75 0.71
N LEU A 171 5.70 39.27 0.19
CA LEU A 171 4.35 39.53 0.74
C LEU A 171 4.15 38.79 2.07
N ILE A 172 4.79 37.63 2.23
CA ILE A 172 4.81 36.83 3.44
C ILE A 172 6.26 36.43 3.79
N PRO A 173 6.60 36.25 5.08
CA PRO A 173 7.95 35.89 5.49
C PRO A 173 8.32 34.46 5.08
N TYR A 174 9.58 34.25 4.70
CA TYR A 174 10.14 32.91 4.50
C TYR A 174 10.53 32.32 5.86
N ALA A 175 10.00 31.13 6.19
CA ALA A 175 10.41 30.34 7.35
C ALA A 175 10.36 31.09 8.70
N PRO A 176 9.19 31.61 9.11
CA PRO A 176 9.06 32.56 10.22
C PRO A 176 9.48 32.03 11.60
N ILE A 177 9.71 30.72 11.76
CA ILE A 177 10.26 30.14 12.99
C ILE A 177 11.74 30.48 13.18
N PHE A 178 12.50 30.70 12.11
CA PHE A 178 13.92 31.02 12.19
C PHE A 178 14.13 32.53 12.19
N ASN A 179 15.14 32.99 12.94
CA ASN A 179 15.54 34.39 12.91
C ASN A 179 16.28 34.72 11.61
N GLU A 180 16.20 35.96 11.15
CA GLU A 180 16.81 36.43 9.89
C GLU A 180 18.32 36.11 9.80
N HIS A 181 19.04 36.18 10.93
CA HIS A 181 20.47 35.87 10.99
C HIS A 181 20.82 34.45 10.48
N VAL A 182 19.95 33.46 10.73
CA VAL A 182 20.14 32.07 10.26
C VAL A 182 19.84 31.95 8.77
N LEU A 183 18.91 32.78 8.27
CA LEU A 183 18.44 32.73 6.89
C LEU A 183 19.39 33.46 5.94
N GLU A 184 20.07 34.51 6.41
CA GLU A 184 21.00 35.35 5.64
C GLU A 184 22.44 34.79 5.60
N ASN A 185 22.95 34.25 6.72
CA ASN A 185 24.29 33.67 6.77
C ASN A 185 24.26 32.20 6.32
N ASN A 186 24.42 31.94 5.01
CA ASN A 186 24.61 30.61 4.41
C ASN A 186 24.00 29.48 5.25
N ARG A 187 22.67 29.42 5.33
CA ARG A 187 21.90 28.48 6.18
C ARG A 187 22.36 27.01 6.14
N HIS A 188 22.98 26.60 5.03
CA HIS A 188 23.53 25.26 4.81
C HIS A 188 24.74 24.95 5.69
N ASP A 189 25.45 25.98 6.17
CA ASP A 189 26.59 25.87 7.09
C ASP A 189 26.15 25.87 8.56
N ASN A 190 24.89 26.22 8.85
CA ASN A 190 24.37 26.26 10.21
C ASN A 190 23.93 24.85 10.68
N PRO A 191 24.60 24.24 11.69
CA PRO A 191 24.31 22.87 12.10
C PRO A 191 22.92 22.72 12.74
N PHE A 192 22.38 23.77 13.37
CA PHE A 192 21.05 23.75 13.96
C PHE A 192 19.95 23.71 12.88
N TRP A 193 20.10 24.51 11.82
CA TRP A 193 19.16 24.50 10.70
C TRP A 193 19.17 23.15 9.99
N VAL A 194 20.35 22.62 9.65
CA VAL A 194 20.50 21.30 9.02
C VAL A 194 19.94 20.19 9.91
N GLY A 195 20.26 20.20 11.21
CA GLY A 195 19.73 19.25 12.18
C GLY A 195 18.21 19.29 12.28
N THR A 196 17.61 20.48 12.20
CA THR A 196 16.15 20.65 12.18
C THR A 196 15.54 20.05 10.91
N MET A 197 16.14 20.25 9.75
CA MET A 197 15.65 19.63 8.50
C MET A 197 15.69 18.10 8.60
N LEU A 198 16.80 17.54 9.06
CA LEU A 198 16.96 16.09 9.21
C LEU A 198 15.97 15.51 10.22
N TYR A 199 15.74 16.20 11.33
CA TYR A 199 14.78 15.78 12.36
C TYR A 199 13.36 15.58 11.79
N PHE A 200 12.92 16.43 10.87
CA PHE A 200 11.60 16.26 10.23
C PHE A 200 11.62 15.29 9.05
N ILE A 201 12.70 15.24 8.26
CA ILE A 201 12.78 14.39 7.07
C ILE A 201 12.88 12.91 7.43
N VAL A 202 13.77 12.55 8.37
CA VAL A 202 14.12 11.15 8.65
C VAL A 202 12.91 10.33 9.11
N PRO A 203 12.08 10.77 10.08
CA PRO A 203 10.91 10.00 10.50
C PRO A 203 9.88 9.82 9.38
N ILE A 204 9.63 10.88 8.59
CA ILE A 204 8.69 10.82 7.45
C ILE A 204 9.17 9.79 6.44
N LEU A 205 10.47 9.82 6.10
CA LEU A 205 11.06 8.89 5.14
C LEU A 205 10.99 7.44 5.64
N ILE A 206 11.32 7.19 6.91
CA ILE A 206 11.25 5.85 7.53
C ILE A 206 9.81 5.32 7.47
N VAL A 207 8.83 6.12 7.88
CA VAL A 207 7.41 5.72 7.83
C VAL A 207 6.97 5.40 6.41
N CYS A 208 7.35 6.23 5.43
CA CYS A 208 7.02 6.00 4.03
C CYS A 208 7.67 4.75 3.46
N LEU A 209 8.93 4.47 3.80
CA LEU A 209 9.63 3.25 3.38
C LEU A 209 9.00 2.00 4.00
N ILE A 210 8.69 2.03 5.30
CA ILE A 210 8.01 0.92 5.99
C ILE A 210 6.64 0.66 5.35
N LEU A 211 5.86 1.71 5.12
CA LEU A 211 4.54 1.56 4.50
C LEU A 211 4.66 1.01 3.07
N CYS A 212 5.62 1.52 2.29
CA CYS A 212 5.90 1.03 0.94
C CYS A 212 6.27 -0.46 0.95
N GLU A 213 7.16 -0.89 1.85
CA GLU A 213 7.56 -2.29 1.97
C GLU A 213 6.39 -3.20 2.36
N ILE A 214 5.55 -2.77 3.32
CA ILE A 214 4.33 -3.51 3.70
C ILE A 214 3.41 -3.67 2.49
N LEU A 215 3.18 -2.60 1.73
CA LEU A 215 2.30 -2.61 0.56
C LEU A 215 2.85 -3.46 -0.58
N LEU A 216 4.16 -3.35 -0.87
CA LEU A 216 4.83 -4.15 -1.90
C LEU A 216 4.85 -5.63 -1.52
N SER A 217 5.08 -5.96 -0.26
CA SER A 217 5.00 -7.33 0.26
C SER A 217 3.58 -7.89 0.09
N GLN A 218 2.56 -7.13 0.48
CA GLN A 218 1.14 -7.52 0.27
C GLN A 218 0.81 -7.72 -1.22
N TRP A 219 1.35 -6.87 -2.09
CA TRP A 219 1.18 -6.99 -3.53
C TRP A 219 1.84 -8.24 -4.11
N ARG A 220 3.10 -8.53 -3.77
CA ARG A 220 3.82 -9.75 -4.20
C ARG A 220 3.12 -11.02 -3.70
N HIS A 221 2.65 -11.01 -2.46
CA HIS A 221 1.88 -12.14 -1.93
C HIS A 221 0.58 -12.36 -2.69
N ARG A 222 -0.16 -11.29 -3.02
CA ARG A 222 -1.36 -11.41 -3.87
C ARG A 222 -1.04 -11.93 -5.25
N GLU A 223 -0.01 -11.42 -5.88
CA GLU A 223 0.40 -11.85 -7.21
C GLU A 223 0.77 -13.34 -7.20
N SER A 224 1.54 -13.79 -6.21
CA SER A 224 1.87 -15.22 -6.07
C SER A 224 0.65 -16.09 -5.79
N PHE A 225 -0.31 -15.61 -4.99
CA PHE A 225 -1.54 -16.34 -4.71
C PHE A 225 -2.45 -16.44 -5.95
N ILE A 226 -2.61 -15.33 -6.70
CA ILE A 226 -3.35 -15.32 -7.97
C ILE A 226 -2.66 -16.24 -8.98
N LYS A 227 -1.32 -16.20 -9.04
CA LYS A 227 -0.54 -17.11 -9.88
C LYS A 227 -0.85 -18.56 -9.54
N ARG A 228 -0.81 -18.95 -8.26
CA ARG A 228 -1.18 -20.30 -7.78
C ARG A 228 -2.61 -20.71 -8.12
N LEU A 229 -3.58 -19.80 -7.97
CA LEU A 229 -4.96 -20.07 -8.39
C LEU A 229 -5.06 -20.28 -9.91
N SER A 230 -4.17 -19.66 -10.68
CA SER A 230 -4.06 -19.85 -12.13
C SER A 230 -3.17 -21.02 -12.54
N GLU A 231 -2.77 -21.92 -11.63
CA GLU A 231 -1.94 -23.10 -11.95
C GLU A 231 -2.79 -24.36 -12.22
N ILE A 232 -4.08 -24.32 -11.88
CA ILE A 232 -5.01 -25.44 -12.03
C ILE A 232 -5.96 -25.17 -13.20
N ASP A 233 -6.24 -26.20 -14.01
CA ASP A 233 -7.29 -26.18 -15.01
C ASP A 233 -8.67 -26.28 -14.32
N PRO A 234 -9.58 -25.31 -14.51
CA PRO A 234 -10.82 -25.24 -13.74
C PRO A 234 -11.82 -26.35 -14.09
N LEU A 235 -11.70 -26.99 -15.26
CA LEU A 235 -12.58 -28.08 -15.68
C LEU A 235 -12.12 -29.40 -15.05
N THR A 236 -10.86 -29.77 -15.28
CA THR A 236 -10.33 -31.09 -14.92
C THR A 236 -9.72 -31.16 -13.52
N ASN A 237 -9.46 -29.99 -12.90
CA ASN A 237 -8.77 -29.85 -11.62
C ASN A 237 -7.34 -30.41 -11.59
N LEU A 238 -6.75 -30.69 -12.76
CA LEU A 238 -5.32 -30.98 -12.92
C LEU A 238 -4.52 -29.69 -12.99
N TYR A 239 -3.19 -29.78 -12.95
CA TYR A 239 -2.36 -28.64 -13.32
C TYR A 239 -2.64 -28.22 -14.77
N ASN A 240 -2.40 -26.96 -15.09
CA ASN A 240 -2.48 -26.50 -16.46
C ASN A 240 -1.10 -26.48 -17.14
N ARG A 241 -1.11 -26.27 -18.45
CA ARG A 241 0.10 -26.14 -19.26
C ARG A 241 1.14 -25.17 -18.71
N ARG A 242 0.71 -24.04 -18.13
CA ARG A 242 1.64 -23.04 -17.58
C ARG A 242 2.42 -23.60 -16.40
N PHE A 243 1.73 -24.21 -15.44
CA PHE A 243 2.37 -24.84 -14.29
C PHE A 243 3.29 -25.98 -14.72
N PHE A 244 2.83 -26.81 -15.66
CA PHE A 244 3.62 -27.91 -16.19
C PHE A 244 4.96 -27.43 -16.76
N ASN A 245 4.94 -26.40 -17.60
CA ASN A 245 6.16 -25.85 -18.20
C ASN A 245 7.13 -25.28 -17.15
N GLU A 246 6.61 -24.57 -16.14
CA GLU A 246 7.43 -24.05 -15.04
C GLU A 246 8.10 -25.17 -14.25
N LYS A 247 7.37 -26.26 -13.96
CA LYS A 247 7.93 -27.42 -13.26
C LYS A 247 8.84 -28.28 -14.12
N LEU A 248 8.60 -28.36 -15.41
CA LEU A 248 9.50 -29.06 -16.31
C LEU A 248 10.89 -28.42 -16.30
N THR A 249 10.98 -27.09 -16.24
CA THR A 249 12.27 -26.39 -16.10
C THR A 249 12.96 -26.75 -14.77
N ASP A 250 12.21 -26.84 -13.66
CA ASP A 250 12.75 -27.27 -12.36
C ASP A 250 13.30 -28.71 -12.43
N ILE A 251 12.59 -29.62 -13.10
CA ILE A 251 12.98 -31.04 -13.27
C ILE A 251 14.25 -31.11 -14.13
N GLN A 252 14.28 -30.41 -15.25
CA GLN A 252 15.43 -30.34 -16.16
C GLN A 252 16.71 -29.89 -15.45
N ASN A 253 16.60 -28.97 -14.51
CA ASN A 253 17.76 -28.44 -13.77
C ASN A 253 18.22 -29.35 -12.62
N LYS A 254 17.37 -30.26 -12.13
CA LYS A 254 17.64 -31.06 -10.92
C LYS A 254 17.86 -32.54 -11.19
N GLN A 255 17.24 -33.08 -12.23
CA GLN A 255 17.26 -34.51 -12.54
C GLN A 255 18.10 -34.77 -13.79
N SER A 256 18.93 -35.80 -13.73
CA SER A 256 19.74 -36.23 -14.87
C SER A 256 18.92 -36.98 -15.93
N TYR A 257 17.79 -37.57 -15.54
CA TYR A 257 16.89 -38.30 -16.43
C TYR A 257 15.46 -37.98 -16.03
N TYR A 258 14.61 -37.73 -17.02
CA TYR A 258 13.18 -37.54 -16.84
C TYR A 258 12.47 -37.97 -18.14
N ALA A 259 11.19 -38.31 -18.06
CA ALA A 259 10.37 -38.62 -19.22
C ALA A 259 9.16 -37.67 -19.31
N ILE A 260 8.71 -37.39 -20.52
CA ILE A 260 7.49 -36.63 -20.80
C ILE A 260 6.56 -37.52 -21.63
N ILE A 261 5.29 -37.55 -21.25
CA ILE A 261 4.23 -38.23 -22.00
C ILE A 261 3.20 -37.17 -22.39
N LEU A 262 2.92 -37.06 -23.69
CA LEU A 262 1.79 -36.29 -24.22
C LEU A 262 0.70 -37.27 -24.64
N ILE A 263 -0.53 -37.01 -24.20
CA ILE A 263 -1.71 -37.86 -24.41
C ILE A 263 -2.75 -36.98 -25.11
N ASP A 264 -3.29 -37.47 -26.21
CA ASP A 264 -4.43 -36.87 -26.90
C ASP A 264 -5.61 -37.85 -26.84
N ILE A 265 -6.84 -37.35 -26.67
CA ILE A 265 -8.03 -38.21 -26.68
C ILE A 265 -8.55 -38.32 -28.11
N ASP A 266 -8.28 -39.46 -28.73
CA ASP A 266 -8.81 -39.77 -30.05
C ASP A 266 -10.34 -39.62 -30.11
N HIS A 267 -10.84 -39.08 -31.21
CA HIS A 267 -12.29 -38.91 -31.47
C HIS A 267 -13.04 -38.03 -30.46
N PHE A 268 -12.37 -37.17 -29.68
CA PHE A 268 -13.05 -36.29 -28.72
C PHE A 268 -14.05 -35.33 -29.37
N LYS A 269 -13.76 -34.86 -30.60
CA LYS A 269 -14.70 -34.06 -31.37
C LYS A 269 -16.02 -34.79 -31.65
N ASP A 270 -15.98 -36.09 -31.93
CA ASP A 270 -17.18 -36.89 -32.20
C ASP A 270 -18.07 -36.95 -30.94
N ILE A 271 -17.48 -36.99 -29.74
CA ILE A 271 -18.21 -36.93 -28.47
C ILE A 271 -18.92 -35.57 -28.32
N ASN A 272 -18.21 -34.47 -28.59
CA ASN A 272 -18.78 -33.13 -28.54
C ASN A 272 -19.89 -32.92 -29.56
N ASP A 273 -19.71 -33.40 -30.79
CA ASP A 273 -20.65 -33.20 -31.89
C ASP A 273 -21.92 -34.06 -31.70
N LEU A 274 -21.79 -35.27 -31.13
CA LEU A 274 -22.92 -36.19 -30.95
C LEU A 274 -23.71 -35.95 -29.64
N TYR A 275 -23.01 -35.60 -28.56
CA TYR A 275 -23.62 -35.49 -27.22
C TYR A 275 -23.61 -34.07 -26.65
N GLY A 276 -22.90 -33.14 -27.29
CA GLY A 276 -22.77 -31.76 -26.84
C GLY A 276 -21.59 -31.54 -25.88
N HIS A 277 -21.14 -30.29 -25.79
CA HIS A 277 -19.94 -29.91 -25.03
C HIS A 277 -19.96 -30.29 -23.54
N HIS A 278 -21.13 -30.32 -22.91
CA HIS A 278 -21.23 -30.74 -21.50
C HIS A 278 -20.78 -32.19 -21.30
N PHE A 279 -21.07 -33.10 -22.24
CA PHE A 279 -20.63 -34.48 -22.16
C PHE A 279 -19.14 -34.63 -22.48
N GLY A 280 -18.61 -33.79 -23.38
CA GLY A 280 -17.16 -33.69 -23.58
C GLY A 280 -16.43 -33.23 -22.32
N ASP A 281 -16.98 -32.24 -21.63
CA ASP A 281 -16.45 -31.75 -20.34
C ASP A 281 -16.43 -32.85 -19.26
N GLU A 282 -17.49 -33.66 -19.18
CA GLU A 282 -17.53 -34.83 -18.29
C GLU A 282 -16.49 -35.89 -18.66
N ALA A 283 -16.32 -36.18 -19.95
CA ALA A 283 -15.31 -37.12 -20.43
C ALA A 283 -13.89 -36.66 -20.05
N LEU A 284 -13.59 -35.37 -20.22
CA LEU A 284 -12.31 -34.79 -19.80
C LEU A 284 -12.09 -34.92 -18.29
N CYS A 285 -13.12 -34.68 -17.48
CA CYS A 285 -13.05 -34.85 -16.03
C CYS A 285 -12.79 -36.31 -15.63
N GLN A 286 -13.40 -37.28 -16.33
CA GLN A 286 -13.18 -38.70 -16.06
C GLN A 286 -11.75 -39.13 -16.40
N VAL A 287 -11.24 -38.72 -17.56
CA VAL A 287 -9.84 -38.99 -17.95
C VAL A 287 -8.88 -38.36 -16.95
N ALA A 288 -9.13 -37.12 -16.54
CA ALA A 288 -8.31 -36.44 -15.55
C ALA A 288 -8.24 -37.19 -14.21
N ASN A 289 -9.39 -37.63 -13.69
CA ASN A 289 -9.46 -38.42 -12.46
C ASN A 289 -8.73 -39.76 -12.60
N LEU A 290 -8.86 -40.42 -13.75
CA LEU A 290 -8.15 -41.67 -14.04
C LEU A 290 -6.64 -41.44 -14.01
N LEU A 291 -6.13 -40.48 -14.80
CA LEU A 291 -4.70 -40.17 -14.85
C LEU A 291 -4.16 -39.80 -13.45
N SER A 292 -4.86 -38.95 -12.71
CA SER A 292 -4.45 -38.56 -11.36
C SER A 292 -4.41 -39.73 -10.38
N SER A 293 -5.21 -40.79 -10.58
CA SER A 293 -5.23 -41.98 -9.72
C SER A 293 -4.11 -42.98 -10.02
N GLN A 294 -3.51 -42.91 -11.21
CA GLN A 294 -2.53 -43.87 -11.71
C GLN A 294 -1.07 -43.39 -11.60
N ILE A 295 -0.86 -42.10 -11.29
CA ILE A 295 0.47 -41.50 -11.17
C ILE A 295 0.99 -41.49 -9.73
N ARG A 296 2.31 -41.41 -9.57
CA ARG A 296 2.96 -41.26 -8.26
C ARG A 296 2.89 -39.81 -7.80
N HIS A 297 3.13 -39.59 -6.51
CA HIS A 297 3.17 -38.24 -5.93
C HIS A 297 4.33 -37.38 -6.48
N SER A 298 5.40 -38.00 -7.00
CA SER A 298 6.51 -37.30 -7.66
C SER A 298 6.15 -36.79 -9.06
N ASP A 299 5.18 -37.41 -9.71
CA ASP A 299 4.85 -37.18 -11.10
C ASP A 299 3.95 -35.95 -11.23
N ILE A 300 4.02 -35.29 -12.37
CA ILE A 300 3.23 -34.08 -12.63
C ILE A 300 2.32 -34.35 -13.80
N VAL A 301 1.01 -34.34 -13.57
CA VAL A 301 0.00 -34.41 -14.62
C VAL A 301 -0.66 -33.05 -14.82
N ALA A 302 -0.84 -32.66 -16.07
CA ALA A 302 -1.50 -31.41 -16.43
C ALA A 302 -2.38 -31.57 -17.67
N ARG A 303 -3.39 -30.71 -17.81
CA ARG A 303 -4.09 -30.49 -19.08
C ARG A 303 -3.28 -29.52 -19.93
N TYR A 304 -2.86 -29.96 -21.12
CA TYR A 304 -2.04 -29.17 -22.03
C TYR A 304 -2.89 -28.18 -22.84
N GLY A 305 -4.08 -28.59 -23.27
CA GLY A 305 -5.07 -27.74 -23.95
C GLY A 305 -6.11 -28.60 -24.70
N GLY A 306 -7.35 -28.11 -24.88
CA GLY A 306 -8.38 -28.90 -25.58
C GLY A 306 -8.59 -30.27 -24.91
N GLU A 307 -8.43 -31.34 -25.68
CA GLU A 307 -8.42 -32.74 -25.22
C GLU A 307 -7.04 -33.32 -24.84
N GLU A 308 -5.98 -32.52 -24.88
CA GLU A 308 -4.61 -32.96 -24.64
C GLU A 308 -4.23 -32.90 -23.15
N PHE A 309 -3.58 -33.97 -22.67
CA PHE A 309 -2.98 -34.11 -21.35
C PHE A 309 -1.48 -34.34 -21.45
N ILE A 310 -0.73 -33.90 -20.45
CA ILE A 310 0.72 -34.05 -20.41
C ILE A 310 1.18 -34.52 -19.03
N ILE A 311 2.17 -35.40 -19.00
CA ILE A 311 2.75 -35.96 -17.77
C ILE A 311 4.26 -35.81 -17.80
N ALA A 312 4.85 -35.37 -16.69
CA ALA A 312 6.28 -35.38 -16.45
C ALA A 312 6.58 -36.41 -15.36
N LEU A 313 7.55 -37.29 -15.65
CA LEU A 313 8.04 -38.35 -14.79
C LEU A 313 9.50 -38.00 -14.44
N PRO A 314 9.77 -37.39 -13.26
CA PRO A 314 11.10 -36.94 -12.85
C PRO A 314 12.07 -38.06 -12.48
#